data_AF-Q1Z3X8-F1
#
_entry.id   AF-Q1Z3X8-F1
#
_cell.length_a   1.000
_cell.length_b   1.000
_cell.length_c   1.000
_cell.angle_alpha   90.00
_cell.angle_beta   90.00
_cell.angle_gamma   90.00
#
_symmetry.space_group_name_H-M   'P 1'
#
loop_
_entity.id
_entity.type
_entity.pdbx_description
1 polymer ?
#
loop_
_entity_poly.entity_id
_entity_poly.type
_entity_poly.pdbx_seq_one_letter_code
_entity_poly.pdbx_strand_id
1 'polypeptide(L)'
;MTFKMKKIALATSVVVSALMLQACNDTTESTQVSSDSLAEAPATEVAKAEMKSLDVNVIYLDRRMLPPGAVLEVTLEDVSKADAPSELIVSQSMEPASAPPYVMVLDYDTTKIVDKHRYSLRATVKVQDQLVMTSTTSINPFAEGATTPIEIKLDRVAHNKTTDTVDNAAFTDTYWALMQLSGQDAKLGAEEKEVFIQFASEGNAAHGFSGCNSFKGSFEIDKGKLSMGSVAATQMMCMDDMDQEQAFLSAMGQFASYSVQGEALTVRNNQGEVVATFESRDMN
;
A
#
# COMPACT_ATOMS: atom_id res chain seq x y z
N MET A 1 -17.05 -51.19 -21.09
CA MET A 1 -18.31 -50.60 -21.61
C MET A 1 -18.04 -49.14 -21.92
N THR A 2 -18.20 -48.78 -23.18
CA THR A 2 -17.86 -47.51 -23.84
C THR A 2 -19.10 -46.63 -23.97
N PHE A 3 -19.05 -45.35 -23.56
CA PHE A 3 -20.01 -44.31 -23.98
C PHE A 3 -19.32 -42.93 -23.89
N LYS A 4 -18.74 -42.43 -24.99
CA LYS A 4 -19.27 -41.52 -26.03
C LYS A 4 -19.35 -40.03 -25.62
N MET A 5 -18.42 -39.26 -26.20
CA MET A 5 -18.37 -37.80 -26.33
C MET A 5 -19.67 -37.20 -26.89
N LYS A 6 -19.97 -35.96 -26.51
CA LYS A 6 -20.79 -35.03 -27.30
C LYS A 6 -20.01 -33.74 -27.55
N LYS A 7 -19.55 -33.58 -28.78
CA LYS A 7 -19.05 -32.32 -29.35
C LYS A 7 -20.26 -31.43 -29.66
N ILE A 8 -20.19 -30.15 -29.30
CA ILE A 8 -21.02 -29.11 -29.91
C ILE A 8 -20.07 -28.00 -30.36
N ALA A 9 -20.08 -27.78 -31.67
CA ALA A 9 -19.45 -26.67 -32.37
C ALA A 9 -20.53 -25.64 -32.76
N LEU A 10 -20.08 -24.49 -33.29
CA LEU A 10 -20.80 -23.31 -33.85
C LEU A 10 -20.74 -22.09 -32.90
N ALA A 11 -20.43 -20.87 -33.33
CA ALA A 11 -20.01 -20.35 -34.63
C ALA A 11 -19.40 -18.95 -34.41
N THR A 12 -18.55 -18.58 -35.34
CA THR A 12 -17.88 -17.30 -35.59
C THR A 12 -18.79 -16.06 -35.55
N SER A 13 -18.26 -14.93 -35.06
CA SER A 13 -18.54 -13.62 -35.67
C SER A 13 -17.38 -12.66 -35.45
N VAL A 14 -16.69 -12.32 -36.54
CA VAL A 14 -15.68 -11.28 -36.67
C VAL A 14 -16.37 -10.10 -37.34
N VAL A 15 -16.33 -8.92 -36.72
CA VAL A 15 -16.66 -7.67 -37.41
C VAL A 15 -15.48 -6.71 -37.25
N VAL A 16 -14.67 -6.66 -38.30
CA VAL A 16 -13.71 -5.59 -38.58
C VAL A 16 -14.49 -4.52 -39.34
N SER A 17 -14.42 -3.27 -38.89
CA SER A 17 -14.83 -2.12 -39.70
C SER A 17 -13.79 -1.02 -39.53
N ALA A 18 -12.84 -1.02 -40.46
CA ALA A 18 -12.00 0.11 -40.78
C ALA A 18 -12.68 0.88 -41.92
N LEU A 19 -12.93 2.17 -41.73
CA LEU A 19 -13.30 3.10 -42.78
C LEU A 19 -12.34 4.28 -42.72
N MET A 20 -11.69 4.51 -43.85
CA MET A 20 -10.58 5.42 -44.07
C MET A 20 -11.02 6.50 -45.09
N LEU A 21 -10.47 7.71 -44.88
CA LEU A 21 -10.00 8.70 -45.88
C LEU A 21 -10.97 9.73 -46.51
N GLN A 22 -10.53 10.99 -46.36
CA GLN A 22 -10.42 12.08 -47.39
C GLN A 22 -11.72 12.84 -47.76
N ALA A 23 -11.74 14.15 -48.07
CA ALA A 23 -10.74 15.20 -48.29
C ALA A 23 -11.40 16.61 -48.22
N CYS A 24 -10.55 17.64 -48.16
CA CYS A 24 -10.81 19.08 -48.23
C CYS A 24 -11.50 19.54 -49.53
N ASN A 25 -12.18 20.70 -49.55
CA ASN A 25 -11.60 21.95 -50.10
C ASN A 25 -12.49 23.20 -49.96
N ASP A 26 -11.79 24.33 -49.99
CA ASP A 26 -12.14 25.75 -49.90
C ASP A 26 -13.36 26.27 -50.68
N THR A 27 -13.95 27.34 -50.13
CA THR A 27 -14.48 28.45 -50.94
C THR A 27 -14.11 29.77 -50.27
N THR A 28 -13.19 30.46 -50.92
CA THR A 28 -12.77 31.84 -50.68
C THR A 28 -13.73 32.77 -51.42
N GLU A 29 -14.31 33.76 -50.74
CA GLU A 29 -14.67 35.01 -51.39
C GLU A 29 -14.47 36.17 -50.41
N SER A 30 -13.67 37.13 -50.86
CA SER A 30 -13.27 38.34 -50.16
C SER A 30 -14.33 39.43 -50.29
N THR A 31 -14.41 40.37 -49.35
CA THR A 31 -14.23 41.83 -49.61
C THR A 31 -14.53 42.67 -48.36
N GLN A 32 -13.45 43.26 -47.83
CA GLN A 32 -13.22 44.62 -47.30
C GLN A 32 -14.13 45.30 -46.24
N VAL A 33 -13.50 45.46 -45.06
CA VAL A 33 -13.27 46.66 -44.22
C VAL A 33 -13.87 48.01 -44.67
N SER A 34 -14.60 48.67 -43.77
CA SER A 34 -14.34 50.06 -43.28
C SER A 34 -15.24 50.44 -42.08
N SER A 35 -14.58 50.77 -40.96
CA SER A 35 -14.88 51.76 -39.90
C SER A 35 -16.34 52.10 -39.53
N ASP A 36 -16.73 51.94 -38.26
CA ASP A 36 -16.63 53.00 -37.23
C ASP A 36 -17.29 52.57 -35.88
N SER A 37 -16.70 53.05 -34.78
CA SER A 37 -17.25 53.27 -33.44
C SER A 37 -17.73 52.11 -32.54
N LEU A 38 -16.82 51.72 -31.64
CA LEU A 38 -16.92 51.77 -30.16
C LEU A 38 -18.24 51.34 -29.50
N ALA A 39 -18.25 50.12 -28.96
CA ALA A 39 -18.89 49.81 -27.68
C ALA A 39 -18.11 48.69 -26.97
N GLU A 40 -17.53 49.06 -25.84
CA GLU A 40 -16.63 48.33 -24.97
C GLU A 40 -17.28 47.04 -24.42
N ALA A 41 -16.74 45.87 -24.79
CA ALA A 41 -16.92 44.65 -24.03
C ALA A 41 -15.83 44.61 -22.96
N PRO A 42 -16.13 44.32 -21.67
CA PRO A 42 -15.09 44.24 -20.67
C PRO A 42 -14.19 43.06 -21.00
N ALA A 43 -12.91 43.35 -21.23
CA ALA A 43 -11.87 42.35 -21.19
C ALA A 43 -11.84 41.80 -19.76
N THR A 44 -12.31 40.57 -19.59
CA THR A 44 -12.05 39.81 -18.38
C THR A 44 -10.54 39.53 -18.35
N GLU A 45 -9.80 40.30 -17.54
CA GLU A 45 -8.40 40.02 -17.23
C GLU A 45 -8.29 38.58 -16.71
N VAL A 46 -7.61 37.72 -17.47
CA VAL A 46 -7.16 36.42 -16.96
C VAL A 46 -6.04 36.72 -15.98
N ALA A 47 -6.35 36.72 -14.68
CA ALA A 47 -5.36 36.87 -13.63
C ALA A 47 -4.24 35.82 -13.83
N LYS A 48 -2.99 36.28 -13.90
CA LYS A 48 -1.81 35.44 -14.06
C LYS A 48 -1.61 34.63 -12.78
N ALA A 49 -1.72 33.30 -12.87
CA ALA A 49 -1.44 32.40 -11.74
C ALA A 49 0.02 32.60 -11.27
N GLU A 50 0.18 32.98 -10.00
CA GLU A 50 1.49 33.10 -9.36
C GLU A 50 1.73 31.83 -8.53
N MET A 51 2.78 31.09 -8.87
CA MET A 51 3.09 29.81 -8.22
C MET A 51 4.09 30.02 -7.08
N LYS A 52 3.85 29.37 -5.94
CA LYS A 52 4.78 29.25 -4.81
C LYS A 52 4.92 27.79 -4.41
N SER A 53 6.00 27.47 -3.70
CA SER A 53 6.32 26.11 -3.29
C SER A 53 6.30 25.98 -1.77
N LEU A 54 5.87 24.81 -1.28
CA LEU A 54 5.99 24.39 0.12
C LEU A 54 6.92 23.18 0.21
N ASP A 55 8.00 23.31 0.96
CA ASP A 55 8.90 22.20 1.26
C ASP A 55 8.35 21.38 2.44
N VAL A 56 8.14 20.09 2.21
CA VAL A 56 7.51 19.18 3.17
C VAL A 56 8.41 17.98 3.42
N ASN A 57 8.46 17.57 4.68
CA ASN A 57 9.13 16.36 5.11
C ASN A 57 8.12 15.42 5.79
N VAL A 58 7.83 14.27 5.20
CA VAL A 58 6.90 13.28 5.76
C VAL A 58 7.65 12.20 6.52
N ILE A 59 7.26 11.96 7.77
CA ILE A 59 7.86 10.95 8.65
C ILE A 59 6.80 10.04 9.27
N TYR A 60 7.21 8.86 9.73
CA TYR A 60 6.44 8.01 10.63
C TYR A 60 7.40 7.32 11.61
N LEU A 61 6.88 6.92 12.77
CA LEU A 61 7.70 6.40 13.88
C LEU A 61 7.81 4.87 13.93
N ASP A 62 7.04 4.16 13.10
CA ASP A 62 7.16 2.70 12.96
C ASP A 62 8.52 2.32 12.36
N ARG A 63 9.11 1.23 12.83
CA ARG A 63 10.41 0.73 12.34
C ARG A 63 10.30 -0.11 11.07
N ARG A 64 9.07 -0.43 10.63
CA ARG A 64 8.81 -1.20 9.41
C ARG A 64 8.79 -0.30 8.20
N MET A 65 9.46 -0.71 7.12
CA MET A 65 9.37 -0.03 5.83
C MET A 65 7.95 -0.15 5.26
N LEU A 66 7.55 0.87 4.50
CA LEU A 66 6.34 0.79 3.67
C LEU A 66 6.49 -0.36 2.67
N PRO A 67 5.43 -1.15 2.43
CA PRO A 67 5.47 -2.23 1.46
C PRO A 67 5.64 -1.69 0.03
N PRO A 68 6.18 -2.49 -0.91
CA PRO A 68 6.21 -2.13 -2.32
C PRO A 68 4.81 -1.78 -2.85
N GLY A 69 4.72 -0.75 -3.69
CA GLY A 69 3.44 -0.27 -4.22
C GLY A 69 2.65 0.65 -3.27
N ALA A 70 3.26 1.07 -2.16
CA ALA A 70 2.71 2.15 -1.35
C ALA A 70 2.78 3.49 -2.10
N VAL A 71 1.68 4.23 -2.09
CA VAL A 71 1.57 5.58 -2.66
C VAL A 71 1.40 6.57 -1.53
N LEU A 72 2.37 7.46 -1.35
CA LEU A 72 2.30 8.61 -0.45
C LEU A 72 1.71 9.79 -1.20
N GLU A 73 0.62 10.35 -0.69
CA GLU A 73 -0.05 11.53 -1.22
C GLU A 73 -0.06 12.63 -0.15
N VAL A 74 0.38 13.84 -0.52
CA VAL A 74 0.32 15.05 0.32
C VAL A 74 -0.59 16.07 -0.36
N THR A 75 -1.59 16.54 0.37
CA THR A 75 -2.56 17.54 -0.09
C THR A 75 -2.44 18.83 0.71
N LEU A 76 -2.63 19.95 0.03
CA LEU A 76 -2.92 21.25 0.64
C LEU A 76 -4.41 21.53 0.44
N GLU A 77 -5.11 21.77 1.54
CA GLU A 77 -6.56 21.93 1.55
C GLU A 77 -6.97 23.22 2.27
N ASP A 78 -8.04 23.87 1.79
CA ASP A 78 -8.78 24.90 2.51
C ASP A 78 -9.82 24.22 3.42
N VAL A 79 -9.63 24.42 4.72
CA VAL A 79 -10.45 23.86 5.81
C VAL A 79 -11.26 24.95 6.52
N SER A 80 -11.52 26.08 5.85
CA SER A 80 -12.26 27.20 6.43
C SER A 80 -13.69 26.83 6.79
N LYS A 81 -14.35 26.02 5.95
CA LYS A 81 -15.72 25.53 6.14
C LYS A 81 -15.71 24.32 7.09
N ALA A 82 -16.49 24.37 8.16
CA ALA A 82 -16.54 23.30 9.16
C ALA A 82 -17.44 22.12 8.73
N ASP A 83 -18.56 22.39 8.05
CA ASP A 83 -19.60 21.40 7.73
C ASP A 83 -19.61 21.00 6.24
N ALA A 84 -18.49 21.19 5.55
CA ALA A 84 -18.34 20.84 4.14
C ALA A 84 -17.00 20.13 3.93
N PRO A 85 -16.89 19.27 2.90
CA PRO A 85 -15.60 18.73 2.49
C PRO A 85 -14.58 19.86 2.24
N SER A 86 -13.33 19.64 2.64
CA SER A 86 -12.24 20.58 2.38
C SER A 86 -12.05 20.79 0.88
N GLU A 87 -11.69 22.01 0.49
CA GLU A 87 -11.40 22.32 -0.91
C GLU A 87 -9.93 22.05 -1.22
N LEU A 88 -9.65 21.24 -2.25
CA LEU A 88 -8.29 20.87 -2.63
C LEU A 88 -7.60 22.00 -3.40
N ILE A 89 -6.45 22.47 -2.90
CA ILE A 89 -5.62 23.48 -3.54
C ILE A 89 -4.61 22.82 -4.48
N VAL A 90 -3.87 21.83 -3.97
CA VAL A 90 -2.90 21.01 -4.69
C VAL A 90 -2.79 19.62 -4.03
N SER A 91 -2.55 18.59 -4.85
CA SER A 91 -2.13 17.26 -4.40
C SER A 91 -0.82 16.90 -5.11
N GLN A 92 0.12 16.33 -4.35
CA GLN A 92 1.36 15.77 -4.87
C GLN A 92 1.50 14.33 -4.36
N SER A 93 1.83 13.41 -5.26
CA SER A 93 2.00 11.98 -4.91
C SER A 93 3.39 11.48 -5.27
N MET A 94 3.86 10.46 -4.55
CA MET A 94 5.08 9.70 -4.84
C MET A 94 4.97 8.25 -4.39
N GLU A 95 5.82 7.38 -4.94
CA GLU A 95 5.98 6.00 -4.49
C GLU A 95 7.28 5.88 -3.67
N PRO A 96 7.20 5.76 -2.33
CA PRO A 96 8.38 5.70 -1.49
C PRO A 96 9.16 4.39 -1.70
N ALA A 97 10.45 4.50 -2.04
CA ALA A 97 11.35 3.35 -2.22
C ALA A 97 12.40 3.21 -1.10
N SER A 98 12.40 4.13 -0.13
CA SER A 98 13.37 4.18 0.98
C SER A 98 12.70 4.29 2.34
N ALA A 99 13.49 4.23 3.41
CA ALA A 99 13.04 4.65 4.73
C ALA A 99 12.72 6.17 4.75
N PRO A 100 11.81 6.64 5.63
CA PRO A 100 11.63 8.07 5.87
C PRO A 100 12.92 8.70 6.41
N PRO A 101 13.13 10.02 6.31
CA PRO A 101 12.20 11.06 5.84
C PRO A 101 11.89 11.09 4.34
N TYR A 102 10.64 11.39 3.97
CA TYR A 102 10.20 11.58 2.58
C TYR A 102 10.08 13.06 2.25
N VAL A 103 10.99 13.56 1.41
CA VAL A 103 11.06 14.97 1.02
C VAL A 103 10.19 15.22 -0.20
N MET A 104 9.30 16.21 -0.11
CA MET A 104 8.36 16.58 -1.17
C MET A 104 8.25 18.11 -1.30
N VAL A 105 7.94 18.57 -2.51
CA VAL A 105 7.69 19.98 -2.81
C VAL A 105 6.28 20.11 -3.38
N LEU A 106 5.45 20.95 -2.77
CA LEU A 106 4.09 21.21 -3.23
C LEU A 106 4.01 22.60 -3.86
N ASP A 107 3.83 22.65 -5.18
CA ASP A 107 3.64 23.89 -5.91
C ASP A 107 2.16 24.27 -5.94
N TYR A 108 1.81 25.44 -5.40
CA TYR A 108 0.45 25.93 -5.30
C TYR A 108 0.29 27.32 -5.94
N ASP A 109 -0.93 27.58 -6.42
CA ASP A 109 -1.34 28.88 -6.95
C ASP A 109 -1.74 29.81 -5.79
N THR A 110 -1.07 30.95 -5.67
CA THR A 110 -1.31 31.92 -4.60
C THR A 110 -2.68 32.59 -4.71
N THR A 111 -3.30 32.61 -5.89
CA THR A 111 -4.63 33.19 -6.08
C THR A 111 -5.73 32.37 -5.38
N LYS A 112 -5.45 31.10 -5.08
CA LYS A 112 -6.32 30.24 -4.28
C LYS A 112 -6.16 30.43 -2.77
N ILE A 113 -5.19 31.26 -2.34
CA ILE A 113 -4.96 31.56 -0.94
C ILE A 113 -5.66 32.88 -0.60
N VAL A 114 -6.73 32.78 0.19
CA VAL A 114 -7.60 33.88 0.60
C VAL A 114 -7.24 34.30 2.01
N ASP A 115 -7.22 35.62 2.25
CA ASP A 115 -6.98 36.16 3.58
C ASP A 115 -8.02 35.65 4.60
N LYS A 116 -7.57 35.36 5.82
CA LYS A 116 -8.36 34.82 6.95
C LYS A 116 -8.97 33.42 6.74
N HIS A 117 -8.69 32.75 5.62
CA HIS A 117 -8.99 31.34 5.47
C HIS A 117 -8.03 30.48 6.29
N ARG A 118 -8.44 29.24 6.56
CA ARG A 118 -7.65 28.24 7.27
C ARG A 118 -7.22 27.15 6.30
N TYR A 119 -5.93 26.85 6.30
CA TYR A 119 -5.35 25.84 5.43
C TYR A 119 -4.76 24.71 6.27
N SER A 120 -4.78 23.50 5.73
CA SER A 120 -4.12 22.35 6.33
C SER A 120 -3.39 21.55 5.27
N LEU A 121 -2.16 21.14 5.60
CA LEU A 121 -1.51 20.03 4.95
C LEU A 121 -2.06 18.72 5.52
N ARG A 122 -2.26 17.74 4.64
CA ARG A 122 -2.61 16.36 5.01
C ARG A 122 -1.73 15.43 4.20
N ALA A 123 -1.26 14.37 4.84
CA ALA A 123 -0.54 13.30 4.15
C ALA A 123 -1.24 11.97 4.39
N THR A 124 -1.29 11.14 3.36
CA THR A 124 -1.86 9.80 3.42
C THR A 124 -0.97 8.81 2.69
N VAL A 125 -0.97 7.56 3.15
CA VAL A 125 -0.33 6.45 2.43
C VAL A 125 -1.39 5.41 2.12
N LYS A 126 -1.48 5.02 0.86
CA LYS A 126 -2.36 3.95 0.37
C LYS A 126 -1.54 2.78 -0.17
N VAL A 127 -2.02 1.56 0.01
CA VAL A 127 -1.48 0.34 -0.60
C VAL A 127 -2.65 -0.38 -1.25
N GLN A 128 -2.59 -0.64 -2.56
CA GLN A 128 -3.71 -1.25 -3.31
C GLN A 128 -5.06 -0.56 -3.01
N ASP A 129 -5.07 0.78 -3.07
CA ASP A 129 -6.21 1.67 -2.75
C ASP A 129 -6.69 1.70 -1.28
N GLN A 130 -6.09 0.91 -0.39
CA GLN A 130 -6.42 0.90 1.04
C GLN A 130 -5.58 1.92 1.82
N LEU A 131 -6.22 2.79 2.59
CA LEU A 131 -5.56 3.77 3.45
C LEU A 131 -4.88 3.08 4.64
N VAL A 132 -3.55 3.12 4.70
CA VAL A 132 -2.76 2.47 5.75
C VAL A 132 -2.17 3.46 6.76
N MET A 133 -1.90 4.70 6.34
CA MET A 133 -1.42 5.76 7.22
C MET A 133 -2.03 7.11 6.84
N THR A 134 -2.20 7.98 7.83
CA THR A 134 -2.69 9.35 7.64
C THR A 134 -2.09 10.28 8.69
N SER A 135 -1.91 11.55 8.35
CA SER A 135 -1.67 12.60 9.33
C SER A 135 -2.92 12.79 10.19
N THR A 136 -2.76 12.81 11.52
CA THR A 136 -3.86 12.98 12.48
C THR A 136 -3.93 14.37 13.09
N THR A 137 -2.88 15.17 12.95
CA THR A 137 -2.79 16.54 13.45
C THR A 137 -3.14 17.54 12.35
N SER A 138 -3.67 18.70 12.74
CA SER A 138 -3.83 19.84 11.82
C SER A 138 -2.49 20.55 11.67
N ILE A 139 -2.07 20.76 10.42
CA ILE A 139 -0.77 21.33 10.07
C ILE A 139 -1.03 22.51 9.16
N ASN A 140 -1.06 23.71 9.74
CA ASN A 140 -1.23 24.94 8.96
C ASN A 140 0.12 25.41 8.39
N PRO A 141 0.35 25.34 7.08
CA PRO A 141 1.63 25.73 6.48
C PRO A 141 1.90 27.24 6.52
N PHE A 142 0.88 28.06 6.80
CA PHE A 142 0.97 29.52 6.80
C PHE A 142 0.88 30.13 8.21
N ALA A 143 0.99 29.31 9.26
CA ALA A 143 1.00 29.78 10.63
C ALA A 143 2.27 30.60 10.95
N GLU A 144 2.15 31.58 11.84
CA GLU A 144 3.31 32.31 12.36
C GLU A 144 4.28 31.33 13.07
N GLY A 145 5.54 31.31 12.64
CA GLY A 145 6.55 30.40 13.19
C GLY A 145 6.58 29.00 12.56
N ALA A 146 5.88 28.76 11.45
CA ALA A 146 6.02 27.53 10.68
C ALA A 146 7.49 27.30 10.26
N THR A 147 7.97 26.07 10.48
CA THR A 147 9.34 25.67 10.11
C THR A 147 9.40 25.21 8.66
N THR A 148 10.56 25.40 8.02
CA THR A 148 10.83 24.92 6.66
C THR A 148 12.06 24.01 6.67
N PRO A 149 11.97 22.74 6.22
CA PRO A 149 10.77 22.07 5.69
C PRO A 149 9.70 21.84 6.78
N ILE A 150 8.43 21.81 6.36
CA ILE A 150 7.30 21.52 7.24
C ILE A 150 7.27 20.02 7.48
N GLU A 151 7.35 19.60 8.74
CA GLU A 151 7.28 18.18 9.08
C GLU A 151 5.82 17.71 9.19
N ILE A 152 5.50 16.61 8.51
CA ILE A 152 4.23 15.91 8.63
C ILE A 152 4.48 14.53 9.19
N LYS A 153 4.01 14.30 10.42
CA LYS A 153 4.04 12.98 11.04
C LYS A 153 2.78 12.21 10.66
N LEU A 154 2.97 11.04 10.07
CA LEU A 154 1.92 10.06 9.80
C LEU A 154 1.73 9.15 11.01
N ASP A 155 0.47 8.82 11.28
CA ASP A 155 0.09 7.73 12.17
C ASP A 155 -0.62 6.64 11.34
N ARG A 156 -0.60 5.41 11.85
CA ARG A 156 -1.32 4.30 11.22
C ARG A 156 -2.82 4.51 11.34
N VAL A 157 -3.54 4.13 10.29
CA VAL A 157 -5.00 4.01 10.38
C VAL A 157 -5.32 2.72 11.11
N ALA A 158 -5.81 2.84 12.34
CA ALA A 158 -6.43 1.72 13.05
C ALA A 158 -7.63 1.27 12.20
N HIS A 159 -7.55 0.06 11.64
CA HIS A 159 -8.73 -0.51 11.04
C HIS A 159 -9.63 -0.89 12.21
N ASN A 160 -10.72 -0.14 12.41
CA ASN A 160 -11.70 -0.49 13.43
C ASN A 160 -12.14 -1.94 13.15
N LYS A 161 -11.74 -2.85 14.06
CA LYS A 161 -12.40 -4.14 14.27
C LYS A 161 -13.89 -3.83 14.36
N THR A 162 -14.62 -4.06 13.28
CA THR A 162 -16.07 -3.94 13.31
C THR A 162 -16.53 -5.16 14.09
N THR A 163 -16.96 -4.91 15.33
CA THR A 163 -17.43 -5.88 16.31
C THR A 163 -18.64 -6.67 15.79
N ASP A 164 -18.50 -8.00 15.67
CA ASP A 164 -19.48 -9.05 16.05
C ASP A 164 -19.23 -10.45 15.42
N THR A 165 -18.01 -10.72 14.97
CA THR A 165 -17.44 -12.08 14.88
C THR A 165 -16.02 -12.02 15.43
N VAL A 166 -15.55 -13.09 16.08
CA VAL A 166 -14.13 -13.21 16.46
C VAL A 166 -13.36 -13.40 15.14
N ASP A 167 -13.08 -12.29 14.46
CA ASP A 167 -12.36 -12.30 13.19
C ASP A 167 -10.89 -12.60 13.50
N ASN A 168 -10.50 -13.78 13.05
CA ASN A 168 -9.13 -14.23 13.06
C ASN A 168 -8.32 -13.38 12.07
N ALA A 169 -7.07 -13.08 12.40
CA ALA A 169 -6.13 -12.52 11.44
C ALA A 169 -6.09 -13.40 10.17
N ALA A 170 -5.86 -12.77 9.01
CA ALA A 170 -5.79 -13.50 7.75
C ALA A 170 -4.60 -14.47 7.79
N PHE A 171 -4.77 -15.71 7.31
CA PHE A 171 -3.65 -16.64 7.25
C PHE A 171 -2.56 -16.16 6.29
N THR A 172 -2.97 -15.68 5.12
CA THR A 172 -2.09 -15.10 4.10
C THR A 172 -1.88 -13.60 4.31
N ASP A 173 -0.80 -13.08 3.75
CA ASP A 173 -0.42 -11.67 3.73
C ASP A 173 -0.36 -11.04 5.14
N THR A 174 -0.06 -11.87 6.14
CA THR A 174 0.08 -11.50 7.55
C THR A 174 1.47 -11.88 8.05
N TYR A 175 2.12 -10.96 8.76
CA TYR A 175 3.38 -11.17 9.45
C TYR A 175 3.20 -12.05 10.68
N TRP A 176 3.61 -13.32 10.59
CA TRP A 176 3.53 -14.27 11.69
C TRP A 176 4.88 -14.38 12.40
N ALA A 177 4.99 -13.76 13.58
CA ALA A 177 6.16 -13.89 14.45
C ALA A 177 6.08 -15.21 15.24
N LEU A 178 7.17 -15.97 15.24
CA LEU A 178 7.24 -17.24 15.96
C LEU A 178 7.26 -17.01 17.47
N MET A 179 6.33 -17.63 18.18
CA MET A 179 6.23 -17.58 19.64
C MET A 179 6.77 -18.86 20.27
N GLN A 180 6.42 -20.01 19.70
CA GLN A 180 6.87 -21.31 20.18
C GLN A 180 7.19 -22.25 19.03
N LEU A 181 8.22 -23.07 19.23
CA LEU A 181 8.67 -24.11 18.31
C LEU A 181 8.84 -25.41 19.08
N SER A 182 8.11 -26.45 18.67
CA SER A 182 8.14 -27.77 19.33
C SER A 182 7.94 -27.69 20.86
N GLY A 183 7.08 -26.77 21.31
CA GLY A 183 6.78 -26.55 22.74
C GLY A 183 7.87 -25.81 23.53
N GLN A 184 8.88 -25.25 22.88
CA GLN A 184 9.87 -24.35 23.49
C GLN A 184 9.59 -22.91 23.03
N ASP A 185 9.76 -21.95 23.93
CA ASP A 185 9.64 -20.53 23.58
C ASP A 185 10.72 -20.14 22.55
N ALA A 186 10.30 -19.42 21.53
CA ALA A 186 11.18 -18.97 20.47
C ALA A 186 12.12 -17.88 20.98
N LYS A 187 13.41 -18.00 20.64
CA LYS A 187 14.39 -16.95 20.90
C LYS A 187 14.43 -15.98 19.72
N LEU A 188 14.93 -14.78 19.98
CA LEU A 188 15.38 -13.91 18.90
C LEU A 188 16.56 -14.58 18.19
N GLY A 189 16.64 -14.41 16.88
CA GLY A 189 17.76 -14.85 16.08
C GLY A 189 18.89 -13.83 16.03
N ALA A 190 19.79 -14.02 15.06
CA ALA A 190 20.92 -13.16 14.80
C ALA A 190 20.48 -11.69 14.68
N GLU A 191 21.28 -10.80 15.28
CA GLU A 191 21.00 -9.37 15.38
C GLU A 191 19.71 -9.03 16.16
N GLU A 192 19.31 -9.89 17.11
CA GLU A 192 18.11 -9.72 17.94
C GLU A 192 16.81 -9.62 17.13
N LYS A 193 16.78 -10.24 15.94
CA LYS A 193 15.62 -10.24 15.05
C LYS A 193 14.63 -11.35 15.41
N GLU A 194 13.34 -11.05 15.34
CA GLU A 194 12.32 -12.08 15.52
C GLU A 194 12.31 -13.07 14.34
N VAL A 195 12.12 -14.35 14.65
CA VAL A 195 11.88 -15.39 13.64
C VAL A 195 10.45 -15.24 13.15
N PHE A 196 10.26 -15.20 11.83
CA PHE A 196 8.94 -14.95 11.25
C PHE A 196 8.72 -15.68 9.94
N ILE A 197 7.45 -15.81 9.59
CA ILE A 197 7.00 -16.32 8.30
C ILE A 197 5.84 -15.46 7.78
N GLN A 198 5.80 -15.25 6.47
CA GLN A 198 4.68 -14.68 5.75
C GLN A 198 4.28 -15.63 4.63
N PHE A 199 2.99 -15.90 4.53
CA PHE A 199 2.38 -16.69 3.47
C PHE A 199 1.74 -15.74 2.46
N ALA A 200 2.42 -15.44 1.35
CA ALA A 200 1.87 -14.56 0.33
C ALA A 200 0.71 -15.26 -0.41
N SER A 201 -0.45 -14.61 -0.52
CA SER A 201 -1.58 -15.13 -1.30
C SER A 201 -1.26 -15.15 -2.80
N GLU A 202 -0.48 -14.18 -3.27
CA GLU A 202 0.02 -14.15 -4.63
C GLU A 202 1.13 -15.20 -4.83
N GLY A 203 0.94 -16.09 -5.80
CA GLY A 203 1.95 -17.08 -6.19
C GLY A 203 2.19 -18.21 -5.18
N ASN A 204 1.40 -18.28 -4.09
CA ASN A 204 1.51 -19.31 -3.05
C ASN A 204 2.93 -19.45 -2.49
N ALA A 205 3.57 -18.30 -2.23
CA ALA A 205 4.96 -18.24 -1.77
C ALA A 205 5.04 -17.98 -0.26
N ALA A 206 5.83 -18.78 0.44
CA ALA A 206 6.21 -18.53 1.83
C ALA A 206 7.59 -17.86 1.85
N HIS A 207 7.77 -16.85 2.69
CA HIS A 207 9.07 -16.23 2.91
C HIS A 207 9.21 -15.79 4.37
N GLY A 208 10.44 -15.65 4.83
CA GLY A 208 10.66 -15.24 6.20
C GLY A 208 12.12 -15.30 6.63
N PHE A 209 12.31 -15.22 7.93
CA PHE A 209 13.61 -15.31 8.61
C PHE A 209 13.54 -16.43 9.64
N SER A 210 14.44 -17.42 9.54
CA SER A 210 14.43 -18.64 10.37
C SER A 210 15.29 -18.53 11.63
N GLY A 211 16.06 -17.45 11.81
CA GLY A 211 16.91 -17.24 12.98
C GLY A 211 18.31 -16.75 12.62
N CYS A 212 18.94 -17.32 11.60
CA CYS A 212 20.19 -16.80 11.04
C CYS A 212 20.05 -16.46 9.55
N ASN A 213 19.21 -17.19 8.84
CA ASN A 213 19.02 -17.02 7.40
C ASN A 213 17.61 -16.58 7.03
N SER A 214 17.53 -15.95 5.87
CA SER A 214 16.25 -15.78 5.18
C SER A 214 15.90 -17.05 4.41
N PHE A 215 14.62 -17.36 4.32
CA PHE A 215 14.13 -18.48 3.54
C PHE A 215 13.01 -18.06 2.59
N LYS A 216 12.83 -18.87 1.55
CA LYS A 216 11.71 -18.81 0.61
C LYS A 216 11.24 -20.22 0.31
N GLY A 217 9.96 -20.40 0.08
CA GLY A 217 9.40 -21.65 -0.37
C GLY A 217 8.03 -21.48 -0.98
N SER A 218 7.43 -22.59 -1.40
CA SER A 218 6.02 -22.62 -1.79
C SER A 218 5.18 -23.28 -0.71
N PHE A 219 3.89 -23.02 -0.70
CA PHE A 219 2.93 -23.69 0.16
C PHE A 219 1.62 -23.95 -0.59
N GLU A 220 0.80 -24.85 -0.06
CA GLU A 220 -0.56 -25.06 -0.51
C GLU A 220 -1.48 -25.15 0.71
N ILE A 221 -2.70 -24.60 0.58
CA ILE A 221 -3.74 -24.72 1.60
C ILE A 221 -5.03 -25.29 1.00
N ASP A 222 -5.68 -26.18 1.76
CA ASP A 222 -7.01 -26.69 1.44
C ASP A 222 -7.79 -26.94 2.73
N LYS A 223 -8.84 -26.14 2.97
CA LYS A 223 -9.78 -26.32 4.09
C LYS A 223 -9.09 -26.57 5.46
N GLY A 224 -8.11 -25.75 5.83
CA GLY A 224 -7.38 -25.85 7.09
C GLY A 224 -6.18 -26.82 7.06
N LYS A 225 -5.94 -27.50 5.94
CA LYS A 225 -4.68 -28.20 5.68
C LYS A 225 -3.63 -27.21 5.16
N LEU A 226 -2.38 -27.45 5.54
CA LEU A 226 -1.22 -26.71 5.09
C LEU A 226 -0.17 -27.73 4.63
N SER A 227 0.34 -27.57 3.42
CA SER A 227 1.48 -28.35 2.93
C SER A 227 2.58 -27.40 2.49
N MET A 228 3.79 -27.60 2.99
CA MET A 228 4.96 -26.89 2.49
C MET A 228 5.52 -27.60 1.27
N GLY A 229 5.87 -26.83 0.24
CA GLY A 229 6.61 -27.31 -0.92
C GLY A 229 8.12 -27.19 -0.71
N SER A 230 8.87 -26.95 -1.78
CA SER A 230 10.31 -26.75 -1.71
C SER A 230 10.63 -25.49 -0.91
N VAL A 231 11.48 -25.63 0.11
CA VAL A 231 12.01 -24.52 0.91
C VAL A 231 13.50 -24.39 0.66
N ALA A 232 13.96 -23.18 0.37
CA ALA A 232 15.36 -22.81 0.22
C ALA A 232 15.69 -21.70 1.22
N ALA A 233 16.82 -21.85 1.92
CA ALA A 233 17.36 -20.84 2.81
C ALA A 233 18.72 -20.35 2.31
N THR A 234 19.10 -19.13 2.68
CA THR A 234 20.49 -18.67 2.53
C THR A 234 21.42 -19.47 3.45
N GLN A 235 22.73 -19.38 3.24
CA GLN A 235 23.73 -20.11 4.03
C GLN A 235 24.75 -19.16 4.66
N MET A 236 24.26 -18.26 5.50
CA MET A 236 25.08 -17.43 6.39
C MET A 236 25.46 -18.24 7.63
N MET A 237 26.64 -17.93 8.18
CA MET A 237 27.12 -18.50 9.43
C MET A 237 26.93 -17.46 10.54
N CYS A 238 26.03 -17.74 11.48
CA CYS A 238 25.86 -16.94 12.68
C CYS A 238 26.60 -17.60 13.86
N MET A 239 27.09 -16.78 14.81
CA MET A 239 27.81 -17.27 15.98
C MET A 239 26.86 -18.02 16.94
N ASP A 240 25.61 -17.58 17.02
CA ASP A 240 24.53 -18.14 17.82
C ASP A 240 23.30 -18.41 16.92
N ASP A 241 22.26 -19.06 17.46
CA ASP A 241 20.92 -19.25 16.85
C ASP A 241 20.78 -20.21 15.66
N MET A 242 21.87 -20.87 15.24
CA MET A 242 21.86 -21.90 14.21
C MET A 242 20.99 -23.11 14.57
N ASP A 243 20.94 -23.49 15.85
CA ASP A 243 20.11 -24.60 16.32
C ASP A 243 18.60 -24.32 16.13
N GLN A 244 18.19 -23.07 16.40
CA GLN A 244 16.80 -22.66 16.22
C GLN A 244 16.43 -22.57 14.74
N GLU A 245 17.32 -22.06 13.88
CA GLU A 245 17.12 -22.09 12.43
C GLU A 245 16.88 -23.51 11.94
N GLN A 246 17.77 -24.45 12.31
CA GLN A 246 17.68 -25.82 11.84
C GLN A 246 16.40 -26.50 12.35
N ALA A 247 16.01 -26.22 13.60
CA ALA A 247 14.76 -26.71 14.17
C ALA A 247 13.55 -26.13 13.43
N PHE A 248 13.57 -24.84 13.08
CA PHE A 248 12.47 -24.17 12.39
C PHE A 248 12.29 -24.71 10.98
N LEU A 249 13.36 -24.81 10.20
CA LEU A 249 13.32 -25.38 8.84
C LEU A 249 12.88 -26.85 8.85
N SER A 250 13.30 -27.62 9.86
CA SER A 250 12.84 -29.01 10.04
C SER A 250 11.35 -29.09 10.40
N ALA A 251 10.86 -28.18 11.26
CA ALA A 251 9.45 -28.11 11.63
C ALA A 251 8.55 -27.75 10.45
N MET A 252 8.99 -26.86 9.56
CA MET A 252 8.24 -26.52 8.34
C MET A 252 7.93 -27.75 7.48
N GLY A 253 8.86 -28.71 7.39
CA GLY A 253 8.64 -29.98 6.69
C GLY A 253 7.58 -30.88 7.33
N GLN A 254 7.15 -30.57 8.56
CA GLN A 254 6.12 -31.31 9.31
C GLN A 254 4.77 -30.61 9.31
N PHE A 255 4.66 -29.40 8.75
CA PHE A 255 3.40 -28.65 8.72
C PHE A 255 2.35 -29.42 7.92
N ALA A 256 1.20 -29.67 8.54
CA ALA A 256 0.11 -30.45 7.94
C ALA A 256 -1.25 -29.76 8.04
N SER A 257 -1.47 -29.02 9.13
CA SER A 257 -2.71 -28.24 9.32
C SER A 257 -2.44 -26.96 10.08
N TYR A 258 -3.31 -25.98 9.88
CA TYR A 258 -3.22 -24.68 10.52
C TYR A 258 -4.57 -24.29 11.12
N SER A 259 -4.52 -23.47 12.17
CA SER A 259 -5.69 -22.83 12.76
C SER A 259 -5.30 -21.42 13.18
N VAL A 260 -6.07 -20.44 12.76
CA VAL A 260 -5.95 -19.07 13.27
C VAL A 260 -7.05 -18.84 14.31
N GLN A 261 -6.70 -18.27 15.46
CA GLN A 261 -7.61 -17.88 16.54
C GLN A 261 -7.21 -16.49 17.02
N GLY A 262 -8.01 -15.47 16.70
CA GLY A 262 -7.64 -14.06 16.89
C GLY A 262 -6.33 -13.76 16.17
N GLU A 263 -5.31 -13.36 16.93
CA GLU A 263 -3.96 -13.04 16.42
C GLU A 263 -2.99 -14.21 16.57
N ALA A 264 -3.44 -15.40 16.97
CA ALA A 264 -2.59 -16.57 17.12
C ALA A 264 -2.77 -17.57 15.96
N LEU A 265 -1.68 -17.92 15.30
CA LEU A 265 -1.61 -19.00 14.33
C LEU A 265 -0.99 -20.24 14.98
N THR A 266 -1.72 -21.34 15.01
CA THR A 266 -1.21 -22.64 15.46
C THR A 266 -1.04 -23.57 14.27
N VAL A 267 0.15 -24.17 14.13
CA VAL A 267 0.45 -25.16 13.10
C VAL A 267 0.68 -26.53 13.74
N ARG A 268 0.08 -27.56 13.15
CA ARG A 268 0.16 -28.94 13.63
C ARG A 268 0.71 -29.88 12.56
N ASN A 269 1.33 -30.96 13.02
CA ASN A 269 1.77 -32.06 12.18
C ASN A 269 0.63 -33.05 11.86
N ASN A 270 0.96 -34.08 11.07
CA ASN A 270 0.01 -35.15 10.69
C ASN A 270 -0.51 -35.98 11.87
N GLN A 271 0.15 -35.93 13.03
CA GLN A 271 -0.27 -36.59 14.27
C GLN A 271 -1.18 -35.70 15.13
N GLY A 272 -1.39 -34.43 14.74
CA GLY A 272 -2.18 -33.46 15.47
C GLY A 272 -1.41 -32.73 16.58
N GLU A 273 -0.10 -32.93 16.68
CA GLU A 273 0.75 -32.26 17.66
C GLU A 273 1.09 -30.84 17.19
N VAL A 274 1.13 -29.88 18.11
CA VAL A 274 1.52 -28.49 17.82
C VAL A 274 3.02 -28.44 17.58
N VAL A 275 3.41 -28.07 16.37
CA VAL A 275 4.83 -27.95 15.98
C VAL A 275 5.32 -26.51 16.03
N ALA A 276 4.43 -25.53 15.81
CA ALA A 276 4.75 -24.12 15.92
C ALA A 276 3.50 -23.30 16.28
N THR A 277 3.72 -22.27 17.09
CA THR A 277 2.73 -21.23 17.40
C THR A 277 3.31 -19.88 17.03
N PHE A 278 2.53 -19.06 16.34
CA PHE A 278 2.89 -17.74 15.90
C PHE A 278 1.86 -16.71 16.38
N GLU A 279 2.29 -15.47 16.42
CA GLU A 279 1.45 -14.31 16.72
C GLU A 279 1.53 -13.31 15.56
N SER A 280 0.39 -12.73 15.19
CA SER A 280 0.33 -11.68 14.18
C SER A 280 1.06 -10.43 14.67
N ARG A 281 1.93 -9.87 13.84
CA ARG A 281 2.47 -8.50 14.01
C ARG A 281 1.73 -7.48 13.15
N ASP A 282 0.80 -7.95 12.32
CA ASP A 282 -0.13 -7.10 11.61
C ASP A 282 -1.39 -6.91 12.45
N MET A 283 -1.55 -5.66 12.90
CA MET A 283 -2.65 -5.09 13.68
C MET A 283 -2.63 -5.44 15.18
N ASN A 284 -2.76 -4.50 16.11
CA ASN A 284 -3.33 -3.14 16.02
C ASN A 284 -2.41 -2.03 15.47
#